data_AF-A0A0F9SUQ2-F1
#
_entry.id   AF-A0A0F9SUQ2-F1
#
_cell.length_a   1.000
_cell.length_b   1.000
_cell.length_c   1.000
_cell.angle_alpha   90.00
_cell.angle_beta   90.00
_cell.angle_gamma   90.00
#
_symmetry.space_group_name_H-M   'P 1'
#
loop_
_entity.id
_entity.type
_entity.pdbx_description
1 polymer ?
#
loop_
_entity_poly.entity_id
_entity_poly.type
_entity_poly.pdbx_seq_one_letter_code
_entity_poly.pdbx_strand_id
1 'polypeptide(L)'
;MILASGLHRSVDEVKDLLYSGYALHSGQRFGVKNKSDRDGIAVQGSNWNHDMATVGYDDTREVYPDCVFLVANSWGPWNVQPSVWPVDRYGEWPVGSFWVREELYAKYFVGSHSIFAYCDVKGVPQKKLPDYGDLTNVLG
;
A
#
# COMPACT_ATOMS: atom_id res chain seq x y z
N MET A 1 19.95 5.34 -1.87
CA MET A 1 20.09 5.79 -0.47
C MET A 1 18.71 5.70 0.14
N ILE A 2 18.47 4.94 1.22
CA ILE A 2 17.18 5.03 1.92
C ILE A 2 17.16 6.39 2.62
N LEU A 3 16.64 7.40 1.93
CA LEU A 3 16.18 8.62 2.58
C LEU A 3 14.86 8.26 3.27
N ALA A 4 14.94 7.59 4.42
CA ALA A 4 13.80 7.47 5.32
C ALA A 4 13.55 8.87 5.87
N SER A 5 12.72 9.66 5.20
CA SER A 5 12.33 10.99 5.66
C SER A 5 11.28 10.86 6.77
N GLY A 6 11.68 10.33 7.92
CA GLY A 6 10.96 10.47 9.18
C GLY A 6 9.55 9.88 9.28
N LEU A 7 9.02 9.97 10.49
CA LEU A 7 7.63 9.71 10.82
C LEU A 7 6.75 10.80 10.18
N HIS A 8 5.94 10.44 9.18
CA HIS A 8 4.96 11.35 8.58
C HIS A 8 3.78 11.56 9.54
N ARG A 9 3.34 12.81 9.69
CA ARG A 9 2.37 13.21 10.72
C ARG A 9 1.01 13.60 10.16
N SER A 10 0.91 13.86 8.86
CA SER A 10 -0.36 14.22 8.22
C SER A 10 -0.56 13.50 6.90
N VAL A 11 -1.82 13.48 6.45
CA VAL A 11 -2.19 12.99 5.13
C VAL A 11 -1.61 13.86 4.03
N ASP A 12 -1.55 15.18 4.22
CA ASP A 12 -1.04 16.11 3.22
C ASP A 12 0.44 15.85 2.91
N GLU A 13 1.26 15.58 3.94
CA GLU A 13 2.67 15.17 3.74
C GLU A 13 2.77 13.89 2.90
N VAL A 14 1.88 12.93 3.12
CA VAL A 14 1.84 11.68 2.33
C VAL A 14 1.47 11.96 0.87
N LYS A 15 0.50 12.85 0.61
CA LYS A 15 0.14 13.25 -0.76
C LYS A 15 1.29 13.94 -1.47
N ASP A 16 1.97 14.87 -0.80
CA ASP A 16 3.14 15.57 -1.36
C ASP A 16 4.26 14.60 -1.74
N LEU A 17 4.49 13.57 -0.92
CA LEU A 17 5.47 12.52 -1.19
C LEU A 17 5.07 11.63 -2.37
N LEU A 18 3.81 11.17 -2.41
CA LEU A 18 3.29 10.38 -3.54
C LEU A 18 3.37 11.18 -4.84
N TYR A 19 2.96 12.46 -4.82
CA TYR A 19 3.04 13.37 -5.97
C TYR A 19 4.48 13.57 -6.43
N SER A 20 5.43 13.63 -5.49
CA SER A 20 6.86 13.73 -5.77
C SER A 20 7.51 12.42 -6.22
N GLY A 21 6.74 11.33 -6.37
CA GLY A 21 7.20 10.03 -6.86
C GLY A 21 7.87 9.15 -5.80
N TYR A 22 7.68 9.44 -4.52
CA TYR A 22 8.13 8.55 -3.45
C TYR A 22 7.18 7.35 -3.35
N ALA A 23 7.76 6.18 -3.07
CA ALA A 23 6.97 5.03 -2.67
C ALA A 23 6.85 5.01 -1.15
N LEU A 24 5.67 4.66 -0.63
CA LEU A 24 5.43 4.55 0.79
C LEU A 24 5.00 3.15 1.17
N HIS A 25 5.40 2.72 2.36
CA HIS A 25 4.82 1.54 2.99
C HIS A 25 4.49 1.86 4.45
N SER A 26 3.53 1.14 5.00
CA SER A 26 3.22 1.26 6.41
C SER A 26 2.85 -0.07 7.04
N GLY A 27 3.26 -0.23 8.30
CA GLY A 27 2.78 -1.26 9.20
C GLY A 27 1.54 -0.75 9.93
N GLN A 28 0.40 -1.45 9.80
CA GLN A 28 -0.86 -1.02 10.42
C GLN A 28 -1.67 -2.19 10.98
N ARG A 29 -2.67 -1.83 11.78
CA ARG A 29 -3.76 -2.70 12.27
C ARG A 29 -5.04 -2.47 11.49
N PHE A 30 -4.99 -2.67 10.18
CA PHE A 30 -6.12 -2.41 9.28
C PHE A 30 -6.27 -3.54 8.29
N GLY A 31 -7.51 -3.97 8.09
CA GLY A 31 -7.85 -4.93 7.06
C GLY A 31 -9.20 -4.65 6.45
N VAL A 32 -9.37 -5.20 5.25
CA VAL A 32 -10.54 -5.00 4.39
C VAL A 32 -11.11 -6.36 4.01
N LYS A 33 -12.33 -6.37 3.47
CA LYS A 33 -12.86 -7.55 2.77
C LYS A 33 -12.17 -7.64 1.41
N ASN A 34 -12.16 -8.83 0.81
CA ASN A 34 -11.65 -9.05 -0.56
C ASN A 34 -12.61 -8.53 -1.66
N LYS A 35 -13.39 -7.50 -1.34
CA LYS A 35 -14.38 -6.87 -2.23
C LYS A 35 -14.58 -5.41 -1.84
N SER A 36 -14.90 -4.59 -2.83
CA SER A 36 -15.26 -3.19 -2.64
C SER A 36 -16.77 -2.98 -2.41
N ASP A 37 -17.11 -1.78 -1.95
CA ASP A 37 -18.47 -1.26 -1.90
C ASP A 37 -18.96 -0.86 -3.31
N ARG A 38 -20.17 -0.31 -3.38
CA ARG A 38 -20.79 0.12 -4.63
C ARG A 38 -20.02 1.23 -5.36
N ASP A 39 -19.24 2.02 -4.61
CA ASP A 39 -18.43 3.12 -5.15
C ASP A 39 -17.03 2.62 -5.54
N GLY A 40 -16.77 1.31 -5.45
CA GLY A 40 -15.47 0.71 -5.76
C GLY A 40 -14.43 0.86 -4.65
N ILE A 41 -14.82 1.31 -3.46
CA ILE A 41 -13.92 1.55 -2.32
C ILE A 41 -13.92 0.36 -1.36
N ALA A 42 -12.77 0.02 -0.76
CA ALA A 42 -12.66 -1.18 0.06
C ALA A 42 -13.59 -1.14 1.29
N VAL A 43 -14.27 -2.27 1.56
CA VAL A 43 -15.09 -2.41 2.76
C VAL A 43 -14.20 -2.83 3.92
N GLN A 44 -14.18 -2.05 5.01
CA GLN A 44 -13.43 -2.39 6.21
C GLN A 44 -13.84 -3.79 6.74
N GLY A 45 -12.83 -4.57 7.12
CA GLY A 45 -12.96 -5.98 7.53
C GLY A 45 -12.30 -6.24 8.89
N SER A 46 -11.74 -7.44 9.04
CA SER A 46 -10.98 -7.82 10.23
C SER A 46 -9.65 -7.05 10.30
N ASN A 47 -9.08 -6.94 11.50
CA ASN A 47 -7.78 -6.30 11.67
C ASN A 47 -6.64 -7.24 11.23
N TRP A 48 -5.71 -6.71 10.43
CA TRP A 48 -4.46 -7.38 10.09
C TRP A 48 -3.30 -6.63 10.73
N ASN A 49 -2.33 -7.33 11.33
CA ASN A 49 -1.02 -6.74 11.62
C ASN A 49 -0.17 -6.95 10.37
N HIS A 50 -0.23 -6.03 9.43
CA HIS A 50 0.36 -6.21 8.11
C HIS A 50 1.05 -4.93 7.64
N ASP A 51 2.11 -5.09 6.85
CA ASP A 51 2.80 -3.99 6.18
C ASP A 51 2.35 -3.95 4.72
N MET A 52 1.87 -2.80 4.25
CA MET A 52 1.30 -2.65 2.91
C MET A 52 1.84 -1.40 2.23
N ALA A 53 1.94 -1.43 0.91
CA ALA A 53 2.43 -0.31 0.13
C ALA A 53 1.30 0.66 -0.22
N THR A 54 1.53 1.96 -0.03
CA THR A 54 0.67 3.00 -0.62
C THR A 54 1.30 3.44 -1.93
N VAL A 55 0.56 3.31 -3.02
CA VAL A 55 1.09 3.45 -4.39
C VAL A 55 0.42 4.55 -5.20
N GLY A 56 -0.57 5.23 -4.63
CA GLY A 56 -1.24 6.35 -5.27
C GLY A 56 -2.37 6.92 -4.42
N TYR A 57 -2.96 8.00 -4.89
CA TYR A 57 -4.16 8.60 -4.32
C TYR A 57 -4.98 9.29 -5.43
N ASP A 58 -6.27 9.52 -5.16
CA ASP A 58 -7.11 10.42 -5.95
C ASP A 58 -7.86 11.34 -4.98
N ASP A 59 -7.61 12.64 -5.08
CA ASP A 59 -8.28 13.70 -4.34
C ASP A 59 -9.08 14.67 -5.23
N THR A 60 -9.21 14.40 -6.54
CA THR A 60 -9.90 15.30 -7.49
C THR A 60 -11.41 15.32 -7.28
N ARG A 61 -11.94 14.26 -6.68
CA ARG A 61 -13.38 14.02 -6.45
C ARG A 61 -14.22 13.91 -7.72
N GLU A 62 -13.60 13.57 -8.84
CA GLU A 62 -14.32 13.39 -10.12
C GLU A 62 -14.90 11.97 -10.25
N VAL A 63 -14.27 10.98 -9.61
CA VAL A 63 -14.64 9.57 -9.69
C VAL A 63 -15.21 9.09 -8.36
N TYR A 64 -14.53 9.43 -7.27
CA TYR A 64 -14.91 9.08 -5.91
C TYR A 64 -15.40 10.33 -5.17
N PRO A 65 -16.41 10.23 -4.29
CA PRO A 65 -16.91 11.38 -3.55
C PRO A 65 -15.92 11.93 -2.51
N ASP A 66 -15.00 11.08 -2.05
CA ASP A 66 -13.96 11.38 -1.07
C ASP A 66 -12.57 11.23 -1.67
N CYS A 67 -11.57 11.83 -1.02
CA CYS A 67 -10.18 11.47 -1.30
C CYS A 67 -9.94 10.00 -0.94
N VAL A 68 -9.27 9.27 -1.82
CA VAL A 68 -8.95 7.85 -1.65
C VAL A 68 -7.48 7.57 -1.88
N PHE A 69 -6.94 6.59 -1.16
CA PHE A 69 -5.56 6.12 -1.25
C PHE A 69 -5.52 4.70 -1.80
N LEU A 70 -4.65 4.45 -2.77
CA LEU A 70 -4.46 3.13 -3.37
C LEU A 70 -3.42 2.35 -2.58
N VAL A 71 -3.87 1.25 -2.00
CA VAL A 71 -3.01 0.34 -1.23
C VAL A 71 -2.78 -0.93 -2.04
N ALA A 72 -1.52 -1.27 -2.29
CA ALA A 72 -1.11 -2.52 -2.90
C ALA A 72 -0.77 -3.54 -1.81
N ASN A 73 -1.54 -4.63 -1.76
CA ASN A 73 -1.31 -5.75 -0.86
C ASN A 73 -0.35 -6.77 -1.50
N SER A 74 0.46 -7.46 -0.69
CA SER A 74 1.45 -8.43 -1.14
C SER A 74 0.92 -9.87 -1.22
N TRP A 75 -0.40 -10.04 -1.38
CA TRP A 75 -1.07 -11.36 -1.44
C TRP A 75 -1.54 -11.75 -2.85
N GLY A 76 -1.00 -11.09 -3.89
CA GLY A 76 -1.36 -11.36 -5.27
C GLY A 76 -2.84 -11.06 -5.56
N PRO A 77 -3.54 -11.87 -6.39
CA PRO A 77 -4.93 -11.64 -6.78
C PRO A 77 -5.95 -12.02 -5.68
N TRP A 78 -5.64 -11.67 -4.43
CA TRP A 78 -6.52 -11.91 -3.29
C TRP A 78 -7.74 -10.98 -3.31
N ASN A 79 -7.54 -9.70 -3.62
CA ASN A 79 -8.63 -8.75 -3.76
C ASN A 79 -9.25 -8.86 -5.16
N VAL A 80 -10.56 -8.65 -5.25
CA VAL A 80 -11.27 -8.58 -6.53
C VAL A 80 -11.20 -7.15 -7.08
N GLN A 81 -11.12 -7.02 -8.40
CA GLN A 81 -11.14 -5.73 -9.08
C GLN A 81 -12.38 -4.93 -8.63
N PRO A 82 -12.23 -3.65 -8.23
CA PRO A 82 -13.37 -2.82 -7.85
C PRO A 82 -14.32 -2.61 -9.04
N SER A 83 -15.62 -2.53 -8.76
CA SER A 83 -16.64 -2.26 -9.78
C SER A 83 -16.51 -0.87 -10.41
N VAL A 84 -15.87 0.06 -9.71
CA VAL A 84 -15.55 1.40 -10.20
C VAL A 84 -14.04 1.54 -10.29
N TRP A 85 -13.53 1.49 -11.52
CA TRP A 85 -12.14 1.75 -11.86
C TRP A 85 -12.04 2.40 -13.25
N PRO A 86 -11.78 3.72 -13.35
CA PRO A 86 -11.66 4.43 -14.61
C PRO A 86 -10.29 4.15 -15.26
N VAL A 87 -10.25 3.12 -16.10
CA VAL A 87 -9.03 2.68 -16.81
C VAL A 87 -8.44 3.79 -17.69
N ASP A 88 -9.29 4.64 -18.27
CA ASP A 88 -8.91 5.80 -19.08
C ASP A 88 -8.13 6.86 -18.29
N ARG A 89 -8.28 6.87 -16.95
CA ARG A 89 -7.64 7.85 -16.07
C ARG A 89 -6.48 7.26 -15.27
N TYR A 90 -6.66 6.10 -14.66
CA TYR A 90 -5.64 5.49 -13.79
C TYR A 90 -4.80 4.42 -14.48
N GLY A 91 -5.14 4.04 -15.72
CA GLY A 91 -4.56 2.88 -16.39
C GLY A 91 -5.14 1.56 -15.88
N GLU A 92 -4.45 0.46 -16.18
CA GLU A 92 -4.88 -0.87 -15.71
C GLU A 92 -4.84 -0.96 -14.18
N TRP A 93 -5.84 -1.64 -13.62
CA TRP A 93 -5.91 -1.82 -12.16
C TRP A 93 -4.73 -2.67 -11.67
N PRO A 94 -3.94 -2.19 -10.69
CA PRO A 94 -2.90 -3.01 -10.07
C PRO A 94 -3.54 -4.18 -9.31
N VAL A 95 -3.34 -5.39 -9.81
CA VAL A 95 -4.00 -6.59 -9.29
C VAL A 95 -3.76 -6.77 -7.79
N GLY A 96 -4.84 -6.97 -7.04
CA GLY A 96 -4.80 -7.17 -5.60
C GLY A 96 -4.81 -5.88 -4.78
N SER A 97 -4.75 -4.71 -5.42
CA SER A 97 -4.83 -3.41 -4.75
C SER A 97 -6.26 -3.03 -4.38
N PHE A 98 -6.42 -2.06 -3.47
CA PHE A 98 -7.72 -1.57 -3.04
C PHE A 98 -7.67 -0.10 -2.61
N TRP A 99 -8.80 0.60 -2.73
CA TRP A 99 -8.96 1.99 -2.30
C TRP A 99 -9.31 2.08 -0.81
N VAL A 100 -8.68 3.01 -0.09
CA VAL A 100 -8.99 3.35 1.30
C VAL A 100 -9.39 4.82 1.38
N ARG A 101 -10.53 5.12 2.03
CA ARG A 101 -10.96 6.52 2.25
C ARG A 101 -9.94 7.26 3.11
N GLU A 102 -9.74 8.54 2.83
CA GLU A 102 -8.80 9.42 3.55
C GLU A 102 -8.95 9.36 5.07
N GLU A 103 -10.18 9.37 5.60
CA GLU A 103 -10.44 9.29 7.05
C GLU A 103 -9.81 8.02 7.65
N LEU A 104 -10.01 6.86 7.00
CA LEU A 104 -9.47 5.59 7.46
C LEU A 104 -7.95 5.52 7.25
N TYR A 105 -7.47 6.07 6.13
CA TYR A 105 -6.04 6.14 5.85
C TYR A 105 -5.31 6.98 6.90
N ALA A 106 -5.81 8.17 7.21
CA ALA A 106 -5.30 9.04 8.26
C ALA A 106 -5.24 8.33 9.62
N LYS A 107 -6.34 7.66 9.98
CA LYS A 107 -6.47 6.99 11.28
C LYS A 107 -5.56 5.78 11.43
N TYR A 108 -5.47 4.93 10.41
CA TYR A 108 -4.83 3.62 10.55
C TYR A 108 -3.44 3.51 9.91
N PHE A 109 -3.14 4.28 8.87
CA PHE A 109 -1.87 4.22 8.15
C PHE A 109 -0.94 5.32 8.66
N VAL A 110 -1.37 6.57 8.61
CA VAL A 110 -0.60 7.69 9.19
C VAL A 110 -0.58 7.59 10.71
N GLY A 111 -1.75 7.34 11.32
CA GLY A 111 -1.90 7.20 12.76
C GLY A 111 -1.24 5.96 13.37
N SER A 112 -0.75 4.99 12.59
CA SER A 112 0.05 3.89 13.13
C SER A 112 1.45 4.32 13.58
N HIS A 113 1.89 5.50 13.14
CA HIS A 113 3.25 5.99 13.33
C HIS A 113 4.33 5.06 12.76
N SER A 114 3.98 4.25 11.76
CA SER A 114 4.87 3.29 11.12
C SER A 114 4.75 3.37 9.60
N ILE A 115 4.63 4.58 9.06
CA ILE A 115 4.65 4.88 7.63
C ILE A 115 6.00 5.46 7.23
N PHE A 116 6.59 4.93 6.17
CA PHE A 116 7.91 5.32 5.68
C PHE A 116 7.89 5.55 4.18
N ALA A 117 8.38 6.71 3.76
CA ALA A 117 8.69 6.98 2.36
C ALA A 117 10.12 6.55 2.03
N TYR A 118 10.30 6.03 0.81
CA TYR A 118 11.60 5.72 0.25
C TYR A 118 11.69 6.18 -1.20
N CYS A 119 12.87 6.67 -1.57
CA CYS A 119 13.25 7.06 -2.93
C CYS A 119 14.68 6.58 -3.23
N ASP A 120 15.07 6.60 -4.50
CA ASP A 120 16.44 6.29 -4.97
C ASP A 120 17.00 4.99 -4.37
N VAL A 121 16.20 3.93 -4.39
CA VAL A 121 16.62 2.61 -3.91
C VAL A 121 17.61 2.01 -4.90
N LYS A 122 18.90 2.29 -4.70
CA LYS A 122 19.97 1.47 -5.24
C LYS A 122 19.93 0.13 -4.52
N GLY A 123 19.54 -0.92 -5.24
CA GLY A 123 19.38 -2.27 -4.71
C GLY A 123 20.58 -2.69 -3.85
N VAL A 124 20.30 -3.46 -2.80
CA VAL A 124 21.37 -3.99 -1.96
C VAL A 124 21.95 -5.20 -2.70
N PRO A 125 23.26 -5.23 -3.00
CA PRO A 125 23.86 -6.41 -3.60
C PRO A 125 23.61 -7.61 -2.68
N GLN A 126 23.12 -8.70 -3.26
CA GLN A 126 22.86 -9.93 -2.51
C GLN A 126 24.14 -10.32 -1.77
N LYS A 127 24.08 -10.29 -0.44
CA LYS A 127 25.16 -10.85 0.36
C LYS A 127 25.16 -12.35 0.13
N LYS A 128 26.31 -12.93 -0.20
CA LYS A 128 26.50 -14.37 -0.06
C LYS A 128 26.27 -14.69 1.41
N LEU A 129 25.12 -15.31 1.70
CA LEU A 129 24.85 -15.84 3.01
C LEU A 129 25.81 -17.02 3.23
N PRO A 130 26.31 -17.23 4.45
CA PRO A 130 26.90 -18.50 4.82
C PRO A 130 25.95 -19.63 4.41
N ASP A 131 26.50 -20.76 3.95
CA ASP A 131 25.70 -21.97 3.80
C ASP A 131 25.18 -22.37 5.18
N TYR A 132 23.88 -22.14 5.42
CA TYR A 132 23.21 -22.48 6.67
C TYR A 132 22.71 -23.93 6.68
N GLY A 133 23.17 -24.74 5.72
CA GLY A 133 22.74 -26.11 5.52
C GLY A 133 21.60 -26.16 4.53
N ASP A 134 21.94 -26.42 3.27
CA ASP A 134 21.01 -27.00 2.32
C ASP A 134 20.58 -28.40 2.83
N LEU A 135 19.47 -28.44 3.57
CA LEU A 135 18.89 -29.68 4.14
C LEU A 135 18.15 -30.51 3.09
N THR A 136 18.24 -30.19 1.80
CA THR A 136 17.69 -31.04 0.73
C THR A 136 18.21 -32.47 0.81
N ASN A 137 19.42 -32.68 1.34
CA ASN A 137 19.99 -34.02 1.56
C ASN A 137 19.61 -34.65 2.92
N VAL A 138 18.91 -33.94 3.80
CA VAL A 138 18.50 -34.40 5.15
C VAL A 138 16.99 -34.67 5.23
N LEU A 139 16.17 -34.02 4.39
CA LEU A 139 14.71 -34.13 4.46
C LEU A 139 14.05 -34.98 3.36
N GLY A 140 14.76 -35.38 2.31
CA GLY A 140 14.24 -36.31 1.29
C GLY A 140 13.25 -35.68 0.31
#